data_AF-A0A535RJ84-F1
#
_entry.id   AF-A0A535RJ84-F1
#
_cell.length_a   1.000
_cell.length_b   1.000
_cell.length_c   1.000
_cell.angle_alpha   90.00
_cell.angle_beta   90.00
_cell.angle_gamma   90.00
#
_symmetry.space_group_name_H-M   'P 1'
#
loop_
_entity.id
_entity.type
_entity.pdbx_description
1 polymer ?
#
loop_
_entity_poly.entity_id
_entity_poly.type
_entity_poly.pdbx_seq_one_letter_code
_entity_poly.pdbx_strand_id
1 'polypeptide(L)'
;MTQTSGDTYSFHLGRKPYLRASLLGYLLIGLSLLFAATSAFLGVKLWPTYTHDFTPYLKWQDALLSMLWFCSFMILVGTVIAVRFLFALRAGYRHGILILEGDRTLTVRDLSPKNYASIYWMAGTGISCCAAALIGLVPEILIGWTVHLPHPALVLFATAAAICLSLAGLAVTLVAVSFIIIGLIGAISFTRKMGAPQTYRLTSQTVLRIDGFVLTVIYPDQPESLFDLELLDPHDQRRLLLLLRERWLDAARPWNPLLGEEIEAALEEAQRALIVS
;
A
#
# COMPACT_ATOMS: atom_id res chain seq x y z
N MET A 1 -37.25 22.50 27.64
CA MET A 1 -35.98 21.81 27.93
C MET A 1 -35.49 21.21 26.63
N THR A 2 -34.49 21.87 26.04
CA THR A 2 -33.96 21.67 24.69
C THR A 2 -32.87 20.60 24.70
N GLN A 3 -33.15 19.44 24.11
CA GLN A 3 -32.09 18.55 23.62
C GLN A 3 -31.59 19.13 22.30
N THR A 4 -30.43 19.80 22.30
CA THR A 4 -29.66 20.06 21.09
C THR A 4 -28.91 18.78 20.73
N SER A 5 -29.51 17.92 19.91
CA SER A 5 -28.76 16.85 19.24
C SER A 5 -27.70 17.51 18.35
N GLY A 6 -26.43 17.30 18.63
CA GLY A 6 -25.36 17.68 17.72
C GLY A 6 -25.48 16.82 16.47
N ASP A 7 -25.92 17.42 15.36
CA ASP A 7 -26.15 16.70 14.11
C ASP A 7 -24.88 15.98 13.66
N THR A 8 -24.93 14.64 13.67
CA THR A 8 -23.87 13.79 13.13
C THR A 8 -24.25 13.41 11.72
N TYR A 9 -23.46 13.82 10.73
CA TYR A 9 -23.66 13.49 9.33
C TYR A 9 -22.68 12.41 8.91
N SER A 10 -23.18 11.30 8.39
CA SER A 10 -22.38 10.18 7.86
C SER A 10 -22.58 10.07 6.35
N PHE A 11 -21.49 10.06 5.60
CA PHE A 11 -21.47 9.91 4.14
C PHE A 11 -20.83 8.58 3.75
N HIS A 12 -21.50 7.83 2.88
CA HIS A 12 -21.21 6.43 2.61
C HIS A 12 -20.54 6.20 1.26
N LEU A 13 -19.84 5.08 1.17
CA LEU A 13 -19.26 4.58 -0.08
C LEU A 13 -20.37 4.20 -1.05
N GLY A 14 -20.30 4.72 -2.27
CA GLY A 14 -21.24 4.39 -3.33
C GLY A 14 -21.23 2.88 -3.63
N ARG A 15 -22.39 2.34 -4.01
CA ARG A 15 -22.50 0.90 -4.31
C ARG A 15 -21.61 0.46 -5.49
N LYS A 16 -21.54 1.26 -6.56
CA LYS A 16 -20.71 0.98 -7.74
C LYS A 16 -19.21 0.92 -7.39
N PRO A 17 -18.61 1.96 -6.76
CA PRO A 17 -17.19 1.92 -6.38
C PRO A 17 -16.90 0.82 -5.35
N TYR A 18 -17.82 0.56 -4.40
CA TYR A 18 -17.70 -0.56 -3.45
C TYR A 18 -17.59 -1.92 -4.15
N LEU A 19 -18.51 -2.22 -5.08
CA LEU A 19 -18.52 -3.51 -5.79
C LEU A 19 -17.26 -3.67 -6.64
N ARG A 20 -16.85 -2.60 -7.35
CA ARG A 20 -15.63 -2.61 -8.18
C ARG A 20 -14.37 -2.86 -7.35
N ALA A 21 -14.20 -2.12 -6.25
CA ALA A 21 -13.04 -2.27 -5.37
C ALA A 21 -13.06 -3.61 -4.62
N SER A 22 -14.24 -4.12 -4.27
CA SER A 22 -14.38 -5.43 -3.63
C SER A 22 -14.04 -6.56 -4.59
N LEU A 23 -14.55 -6.53 -5.83
CA LEU A 23 -14.23 -7.50 -6.86
C LEU A 23 -12.72 -7.55 -7.12
N LEU A 24 -12.10 -6.38 -7.28
CA LEU A 24 -10.65 -6.27 -7.47
C LEU A 24 -9.88 -6.88 -6.29
N GLY A 25 -10.32 -6.62 -5.06
CA GLY A 25 -9.71 -7.19 -3.85
C GLY A 25 -9.83 -8.71 -3.79
N TYR A 26 -11.01 -9.27 -4.09
CA TYR A 26 -11.19 -10.72 -4.12
C TYR A 26 -10.37 -11.39 -5.22
N LEU A 27 -10.30 -10.78 -6.41
CA LEU A 27 -9.46 -11.27 -7.51
C LEU A 27 -7.98 -11.26 -7.11
N LEU A 28 -7.51 -10.16 -6.52
CA LEU A 28 -6.14 -10.02 -6.03
C LEU A 28 -5.83 -11.11 -4.99
N ILE A 29 -6.70 -11.28 -3.98
CA ILE A 29 -6.52 -12.31 -2.94
C ILE A 29 -6.52 -13.72 -3.54
N GLY A 30 -7.47 -14.03 -4.41
CA GLY A 30 -7.56 -15.35 -5.03
C GLY A 30 -6.32 -15.71 -5.85
N LEU A 31 -5.87 -14.77 -6.69
CA LEU A 31 -4.64 -14.93 -7.47
C LEU A 31 -3.41 -15.02 -6.56
N SER A 32 -3.29 -14.14 -5.57
CA SER A 32 -2.17 -14.15 -4.62
C SER A 32 -2.10 -15.48 -3.85
N LEU A 33 -3.22 -16.01 -3.36
CA LEU A 33 -3.24 -17.30 -2.68
C LEU A 33 -2.85 -18.45 -3.60
N LEU A 34 -3.29 -18.44 -4.86
CA LEU A 34 -2.88 -19.43 -5.86
C LEU A 34 -1.36 -19.36 -6.11
N PHE A 35 -0.80 -18.16 -6.28
CA PHE A 35 0.64 -17.97 -6.47
C PHE A 35 1.47 -18.36 -5.23
N ALA A 36 1.00 -18.03 -4.03
CA ALA A 36 1.64 -18.46 -2.79
C ALA A 36 1.61 -19.99 -2.64
N ALA A 37 0.46 -20.62 -2.88
CA ALA A 37 0.30 -22.07 -2.80
C ALA A 37 1.16 -22.81 -3.82
N THR A 38 1.20 -22.35 -5.07
CA THR A 38 2.07 -22.92 -6.11
C THR A 38 3.54 -22.77 -5.77
N SER A 39 3.97 -21.61 -5.27
CA SER A 39 5.35 -21.37 -4.84
C SER A 39 5.75 -22.27 -3.66
N ALA A 40 4.89 -22.39 -2.64
CA ALA A 40 5.10 -23.28 -1.51
C ALA A 40 5.12 -24.76 -1.93
N PHE A 41 4.20 -25.18 -2.81
CA PHE A 41 4.17 -26.54 -3.34
C PHE A 41 5.45 -26.89 -4.10
N LEU A 42 5.94 -25.99 -4.96
CA LEU A 42 7.21 -26.18 -5.66
C LEU A 42 8.38 -26.25 -4.68
N GLY A 43 8.39 -25.41 -3.64
CA GLY A 43 9.39 -25.45 -2.57
C GLY A 43 9.41 -26.80 -1.84
N VAL A 44 8.25 -27.32 -1.47
CA VAL A 44 8.11 -28.65 -0.85
C VAL A 44 8.53 -29.77 -1.79
N LYS A 45 8.25 -29.66 -3.10
CA LYS A 45 8.68 -30.66 -4.11
C LYS A 45 10.18 -30.64 -4.36
N LEU A 46 10.84 -29.49 -4.21
CA LEU A 46 12.29 -29.36 -4.28
C LEU A 46 12.98 -29.88 -3.00
N TRP A 47 12.33 -29.79 -1.85
CA TRP A 47 12.89 -30.23 -0.56
C TRP A 47 13.46 -31.68 -0.53
N PRO A 48 12.79 -32.73 -1.06
CA PRO A 48 13.35 -34.08 -1.04
C PRO A 48 14.52 -34.29 -2.02
N THR A 49 14.74 -33.38 -2.98
CA THR A 49 15.95 -33.41 -3.83
C THR A 49 17.19 -32.86 -3.11
N TYR A 50 17.00 -32.40 -1.87
CA TYR A 50 17.99 -31.75 -1.03
C TYR A 50 18.77 -32.77 -0.19
N THR A 51 19.69 -33.51 -0.82
CA THR A 51 20.58 -34.46 -0.14
C THR A 51 22.04 -34.02 -0.30
N HIS A 52 22.40 -32.85 0.19
CA HIS A 52 23.77 -32.36 0.13
C HIS A 52 24.21 -31.73 1.45
N ASP A 53 25.46 -31.95 1.81
CA ASP A 53 26.10 -31.29 2.96
C ASP A 53 26.18 -29.77 2.74
N PHE A 54 26.15 -29.04 3.86
CA PHE A 54 26.29 -27.59 3.89
C PHE A 54 27.63 -27.19 3.25
N THR A 55 27.56 -26.46 2.15
CA THR A 55 28.74 -25.92 1.45
C THR A 55 28.79 -24.41 1.62
N PRO A 56 29.98 -23.81 1.78
CA PRO A 56 30.13 -22.36 2.00
C PRO A 56 29.84 -21.47 0.78
N TYR A 57 29.38 -22.04 -0.34
CA TYR A 57 28.93 -21.29 -1.53
C TYR A 57 27.46 -21.60 -1.83
N LEU A 58 26.71 -20.59 -2.29
CA LEU A 58 25.28 -20.69 -2.59
C LEU A 58 25.03 -21.67 -3.75
N LYS A 59 24.39 -22.82 -3.50
CA LYS A 59 23.96 -23.69 -4.61
C LYS A 59 22.71 -23.09 -5.26
N TRP A 60 22.57 -23.27 -6.57
CA TRP A 60 21.39 -22.79 -7.30
C TRP A 60 20.07 -23.35 -6.74
N GLN A 61 20.11 -24.57 -6.17
CA GLN A 61 18.97 -25.19 -5.49
C GLN A 61 18.61 -24.45 -4.20
N ASP A 62 19.59 -24.02 -3.41
CA ASP A 62 19.38 -23.24 -2.18
C ASP A 62 18.78 -21.88 -2.50
N ALA A 63 19.32 -21.23 -3.54
CA ALA A 63 18.82 -19.95 -4.02
C ALA A 63 17.36 -20.07 -4.50
N LEU A 64 17.06 -21.11 -5.30
CA LEU A 64 15.72 -21.35 -5.81
C LEU A 64 14.73 -21.68 -4.68
N LEU A 65 15.12 -22.55 -3.75
CA LEU A 65 14.30 -22.92 -2.60
C LEU A 65 14.01 -21.72 -1.70
N SER A 66 15.05 -20.93 -1.37
CA SER A 66 14.93 -19.68 -0.60
C SER A 66 14.00 -18.69 -1.31
N MET A 67 14.14 -18.52 -2.63
CA MET A 67 13.30 -17.63 -3.41
C MET A 67 11.83 -18.08 -3.41
N LEU A 68 11.55 -19.38 -3.57
CA LEU A 68 10.19 -19.92 -3.54
C LEU A 68 9.50 -19.69 -2.19
N TRP A 69 10.21 -19.97 -1.08
CA TRP A 69 9.68 -19.70 0.26
C TRP A 69 9.47 -18.22 0.52
N PHE A 70 10.44 -17.38 0.11
CA PHE A 70 10.34 -15.94 0.28
C PHE A 70 9.19 -15.33 -0.55
N CYS A 71 9.02 -15.77 -1.81
CA CYS A 71 7.88 -15.40 -2.64
C CYS A 71 6.56 -15.78 -1.96
N SER A 72 6.43 -17.03 -1.50
CA SER A 72 5.23 -17.46 -0.77
C SER A 72 4.96 -16.58 0.45
N PHE A 73 5.99 -16.28 1.24
CA PHE A 73 5.87 -15.42 2.43
C PHE A 73 5.41 -13.99 2.07
N MET A 74 6.08 -13.33 1.13
CA MET A 74 5.75 -11.95 0.75
C MET A 74 4.35 -11.84 0.13
N ILE A 75 3.94 -12.83 -0.68
CA ILE A 75 2.60 -12.87 -1.26
C ILE A 75 1.53 -13.07 -0.18
N LEU A 76 1.80 -13.91 0.82
CA LEU A 76 0.90 -14.07 1.98
C LEU A 76 0.78 -12.77 2.78
N VAL A 77 1.88 -12.06 3.04
CA VAL A 77 1.86 -10.74 3.69
C VAL A 77 0.98 -9.78 2.90
N GLY A 78 1.19 -9.66 1.58
CA GLY A 78 0.35 -8.82 0.72
C GLY A 78 -1.13 -9.21 0.76
N THR A 79 -1.43 -10.50 0.82
CA THR A 79 -2.79 -11.04 0.93
C THR A 79 -3.46 -10.61 2.24
N VAL A 80 -2.75 -10.69 3.38
CA VAL A 80 -3.26 -10.24 4.68
C VAL A 80 -3.62 -8.75 4.65
N ILE A 81 -2.77 -7.93 4.03
CA ILE A 81 -3.04 -6.49 3.88
C ILE A 81 -4.26 -6.25 2.99
N ALA A 82 -4.38 -6.97 1.87
CA ALA A 82 -5.54 -6.88 0.98
C ALA A 82 -6.85 -7.27 1.67
N VAL A 83 -6.85 -8.34 2.48
CA VAL A 83 -8.00 -8.74 3.31
C VAL A 83 -8.38 -7.63 4.30
N ARG A 84 -7.39 -7.01 4.94
CA ARG A 84 -7.63 -5.90 5.87
C ARG A 84 -8.19 -4.67 5.18
N PHE A 85 -7.73 -4.38 3.97
CA PHE A 85 -8.32 -3.31 3.15
C PHE A 85 -9.77 -3.62 2.75
N LEU A 86 -10.09 -4.86 2.36
CA LEU A 86 -11.48 -5.28 2.11
C LEU A 86 -12.37 -5.10 3.34
N PHE A 87 -11.84 -5.40 4.53
CA PHE A 87 -12.55 -5.14 5.78
C PHE A 87 -12.82 -3.64 5.99
N ALA A 88 -11.83 -2.79 5.73
CA ALA A 88 -12.00 -1.33 5.79
C ALA A 88 -13.01 -0.82 4.75
N LEU A 89 -12.98 -1.34 3.52
CA LEU A 89 -13.98 -1.04 2.48
C LEU A 89 -15.40 -1.39 2.93
N ARG A 90 -15.59 -2.57 3.53
CA ARG A 90 -16.89 -2.96 4.09
C ARG A 90 -17.30 -2.06 5.25
N ALA A 91 -16.36 -1.64 6.09
CA ALA A 91 -16.62 -0.71 7.18
C ALA A 91 -17.05 0.67 6.65
N GLY A 92 -16.41 1.17 5.59
CA GLY A 92 -16.78 2.42 4.91
C GLY A 92 -18.16 2.36 4.25
N TYR A 93 -18.49 1.23 3.62
CA TYR A 93 -19.81 1.00 3.04
C TYR A 93 -20.93 0.96 4.09
N ARG A 94 -20.67 0.36 5.27
CA ARG A 94 -21.70 0.19 6.31
C ARG A 94 -21.79 1.32 7.34
N HIS A 95 -20.68 1.98 7.65
CA HIS A 95 -20.61 2.96 8.75
C HIS A 95 -20.19 4.36 8.27
N GLY A 96 -20.06 4.56 6.97
CA GLY A 96 -19.59 5.81 6.39
C GLY A 96 -18.07 5.87 6.24
N ILE A 97 -17.66 6.65 5.25
CA ILE A 97 -16.27 6.97 4.94
C ILE A 97 -15.89 8.33 5.50
N LEU A 98 -16.84 9.26 5.50
CA LEU A 98 -16.70 10.60 6.06
C LEU A 98 -17.81 10.79 7.09
N ILE A 99 -17.43 11.09 8.32
CA ILE A 99 -18.35 11.32 9.43
C ILE A 99 -18.04 12.69 10.00
N LEU A 100 -19.01 13.59 9.91
CA LEU A 100 -18.98 14.92 10.49
C LEU A 100 -19.76 14.87 11.81
N GLU A 101 -19.05 14.87 12.93
CA GLU A 101 -19.64 14.87 14.28
C GLU A 101 -19.77 16.32 14.76
N GLY A 102 -20.95 16.90 14.57
CA GLY A 102 -21.19 18.32 14.80
C GLY A 102 -20.28 19.23 13.97
N ASP A 103 -20.02 20.45 14.47
CA ASP A 103 -19.18 21.45 13.77
C ASP A 103 -17.69 21.38 14.18
N ARG A 104 -17.26 20.29 14.84
CA ARG A 104 -15.97 20.26 15.54
C ARG A 104 -15.04 19.15 15.10
N THR A 105 -15.57 18.04 14.59
CA THR A 105 -14.76 16.86 14.27
C THR A 105 -15.16 16.24 12.95
N LEU A 106 -14.14 16.00 12.12
CA LEU A 106 -14.26 15.36 10.82
C LEU A 106 -13.45 14.06 10.84
N THR A 107 -14.15 12.93 10.80
CA THR A 107 -13.53 11.61 10.67
C THR A 107 -13.55 11.17 9.21
N VAL A 108 -12.39 10.82 8.67
CA VAL A 108 -12.21 10.41 7.26
C VAL A 108 -11.51 9.06 7.22
N ARG A 109 -11.88 8.20 6.26
CA ARG A 109 -11.21 6.94 5.95
C ARG A 109 -10.71 6.96 4.51
N ASP A 110 -9.41 6.75 4.30
CA ASP A 110 -8.91 6.52 2.95
C ASP A 110 -9.28 5.10 2.48
N LEU A 111 -10.14 5.04 1.48
CA LEU A 111 -10.59 3.81 0.81
C LEU A 111 -10.27 3.81 -0.68
N SER A 112 -9.26 4.58 -1.10
CA SER A 112 -8.87 4.66 -2.50
C SER A 112 -8.46 3.30 -3.06
N PRO A 113 -8.94 2.90 -4.25
CA PRO A 113 -8.53 1.65 -4.89
C PRO A 113 -7.04 1.64 -5.25
N LYS A 114 -6.37 2.81 -5.27
CA LYS A 114 -4.92 2.93 -5.43
C LYS A 114 -4.13 2.17 -4.35
N ASN A 115 -4.73 1.94 -3.18
CA ASN A 115 -4.13 1.16 -2.11
C ASN A 115 -3.80 -0.29 -2.52
N TYR A 116 -4.56 -0.89 -3.46
CA TYR A 116 -4.20 -2.21 -4.00
C TYR A 116 -2.93 -2.19 -4.84
N ALA A 117 -2.70 -1.11 -5.61
CA ALA A 117 -1.46 -0.95 -6.36
C ALA A 117 -0.27 -0.84 -5.40
N SER A 118 -0.40 -0.11 -4.30
CA SER A 118 0.64 -0.01 -3.27
C SER A 118 0.96 -1.38 -2.64
N ILE A 119 -0.05 -2.22 -2.36
CA ILE A 119 0.15 -3.59 -1.86
C ILE A 119 0.93 -4.44 -2.87
N TYR A 120 0.55 -4.37 -4.15
CA TYR A 120 1.23 -5.09 -5.22
C TYR A 120 2.70 -4.67 -5.36
N TRP A 121 2.96 -3.36 -5.41
CA TRP A 121 4.31 -2.82 -5.52
C TRP A 121 5.17 -3.14 -4.30
N MET A 122 4.59 -3.14 -3.09
CA MET A 122 5.30 -3.54 -1.87
C MET A 122 5.77 -5.01 -1.96
N ALA A 123 4.88 -5.94 -2.33
CA ALA A 123 5.24 -7.34 -2.48
C ALA A 123 6.27 -7.57 -3.60
N GLY A 124 6.06 -6.94 -4.77
CA GLY A 124 6.96 -7.05 -5.91
C GLY A 124 8.35 -6.47 -5.66
N THR A 125 8.44 -5.36 -4.92
CA THR A 125 9.72 -4.77 -4.51
C THR A 125 10.46 -5.69 -3.55
N GLY A 126 9.77 -6.24 -2.55
CA GLY A 126 10.37 -7.21 -1.63
C GLY A 126 10.95 -8.44 -2.36
N ILE A 127 10.18 -9.01 -3.30
CA ILE A 127 10.63 -10.13 -4.14
C ILE A 127 11.87 -9.73 -4.97
N SER A 128 11.85 -8.55 -5.57
CA SER A 128 12.98 -8.03 -6.36
C SER A 128 14.24 -7.83 -5.51
N CYS A 129 14.09 -7.33 -4.28
CA CYS A 129 15.19 -7.21 -3.33
C CYS A 129 15.76 -8.59 -2.96
N CYS A 130 14.91 -9.61 -2.76
CA CYS A 130 15.40 -10.96 -2.49
C CYS A 130 16.17 -11.53 -3.68
N ALA A 131 15.67 -11.35 -4.90
CA ALA A 131 16.39 -11.73 -6.11
C ALA A 131 17.75 -11.01 -6.22
N ALA A 132 17.81 -9.71 -5.95
CA ALA A 132 19.05 -8.93 -5.94
C ALA A 132 20.04 -9.44 -4.87
N ALA A 133 19.55 -9.81 -3.69
CA ALA A 133 20.37 -10.39 -2.64
C ALA A 133 20.96 -11.74 -3.06
N LEU A 134 20.17 -12.61 -3.68
CA LEU A 134 20.66 -13.91 -4.18
C LEU A 134 21.68 -13.74 -5.32
N ILE A 135 21.44 -12.79 -6.24
CA ILE A 135 22.39 -12.46 -7.32
C ILE A 135 23.70 -11.94 -6.74
N GLY A 136 23.64 -11.12 -5.69
CA GLY A 136 24.81 -10.59 -4.99
C GLY A 136 25.70 -11.68 -4.39
N LEU A 137 25.15 -12.86 -4.07
CA LEU A 137 25.89 -14.00 -3.52
C LEU A 137 26.49 -14.93 -4.59
N VAL A 138 26.08 -14.81 -5.86
CA VAL A 138 26.60 -15.65 -6.97
C VAL A 138 28.13 -15.60 -7.11
N PRO A 139 28.81 -14.44 -6.97
CA PRO A 139 30.27 -14.39 -7.10
C PRO A 139 31.03 -15.27 -6.10
N GLU A 140 30.45 -15.63 -4.95
CA GLU A 140 31.10 -16.50 -3.96
C GLU A 140 31.34 -17.91 -4.51
N ILE A 141 30.49 -18.37 -5.44
CA ILE A 141 30.66 -19.64 -6.15
C ILE A 141 31.95 -19.63 -6.98
N LEU A 142 32.30 -18.48 -7.56
CA LEU A 142 33.48 -18.34 -8.41
C LEU A 142 34.76 -18.60 -7.62
N ILE A 143 34.82 -18.20 -6.34
CA ILE A 143 36.00 -18.45 -5.48
C ILE A 143 36.29 -19.95 -5.38
N GLY A 144 35.26 -20.78 -5.18
CA GLY A 144 35.42 -22.23 -5.15
C GLY A 144 35.93 -22.80 -6.46
N TRP A 145 35.53 -22.22 -7.59
CA TRP A 145 35.94 -22.68 -8.93
C TRP A 145 37.35 -22.24 -9.30
N THR A 146 37.76 -21.01 -8.93
CA THR A 146 39.07 -20.47 -9.31
C THR A 146 40.24 -21.20 -8.64
N VAL A 147 40.02 -21.83 -7.48
CA VAL A 147 41.01 -22.63 -6.76
C VAL A 147 41.37 -23.94 -7.49
N HIS A 148 40.49 -24.43 -8.37
CA HIS A 148 40.69 -25.67 -9.13
C HIS A 148 41.31 -25.45 -10.52
N LEU A 149 41.74 -24.22 -10.85
CA LEU A 149 42.35 -23.94 -12.16
C LEU A 149 43.74 -24.59 -12.29
N PRO A 150 44.09 -25.12 -13.48
CA PRO A 150 45.30 -25.91 -13.68
C PRO A 150 46.61 -25.09 -13.65
N HIS A 151 46.54 -23.78 -13.86
CA HIS A 151 47.72 -22.91 -13.94
C HIS A 151 47.81 -21.99 -12.71
N PRO A 152 48.92 -21.96 -11.95
CA PRO A 152 49.02 -21.24 -10.68
C PRO A 152 48.83 -19.73 -10.82
N ALA A 153 49.37 -19.12 -11.89
CA ALA A 153 49.13 -17.70 -12.17
C ALA A 153 47.65 -17.38 -12.45
N LEU A 154 46.93 -18.26 -13.17
CA LEU A 154 45.50 -18.09 -13.43
C LEU A 154 44.69 -18.22 -12.14
N VAL A 155 45.05 -19.16 -11.26
CA VAL A 155 44.44 -19.30 -9.94
C VAL A 155 44.56 -17.99 -9.16
N LEU A 156 45.76 -17.38 -9.10
CA LEU A 156 45.98 -16.14 -8.36
C LEU A 156 45.11 -14.99 -8.89
N PHE A 157 45.18 -14.70 -10.20
CA PHE A 157 44.46 -13.57 -10.79
C PHE A 157 42.94 -13.78 -10.78
N ALA A 158 42.47 -14.99 -11.11
CA ALA A 158 41.04 -15.28 -11.14
C ALA A 158 40.44 -15.27 -9.73
N THR A 159 41.15 -15.81 -8.73
CA THR A 159 40.69 -15.80 -7.33
C THR A 159 40.67 -14.38 -6.77
N ALA A 160 41.69 -13.56 -7.06
CA ALA A 160 41.70 -12.14 -6.66
C ALA A 160 40.52 -11.37 -7.27
N ALA A 161 40.23 -11.58 -8.57
CA ALA A 161 39.07 -10.98 -9.23
C ALA A 161 37.74 -11.47 -8.65
N ALA A 162 37.61 -12.77 -8.35
CA ALA A 162 36.43 -13.35 -7.72
C ALA A 162 36.20 -12.79 -6.30
N ILE A 163 37.26 -12.57 -5.52
CA ILE A 163 37.19 -11.93 -4.19
C ILE A 163 36.70 -10.48 -4.33
N CYS A 164 37.27 -9.70 -5.26
CA CYS A 164 36.82 -8.33 -5.51
C CYS A 164 35.33 -8.27 -5.91
N LEU A 165 34.89 -9.19 -6.77
CA LEU A 165 33.50 -9.28 -7.19
C LEU A 165 32.57 -9.72 -6.04
N SER A 166 33.04 -10.61 -5.17
CA SER A 166 32.31 -11.08 -3.99
C SER A 166 32.12 -9.97 -2.96
N LEU A 167 33.12 -9.10 -2.76
CA LEU A 167 32.97 -7.93 -1.89
C LEU A 167 31.88 -6.97 -2.41
N ALA A 168 31.85 -6.72 -3.73
CA ALA A 168 30.80 -5.91 -4.34
C ALA A 168 29.42 -6.57 -4.23
N GLY A 169 29.36 -7.89 -4.46
CA GLY A 169 28.14 -8.68 -4.34
C GLY A 169 27.58 -8.74 -2.91
N LEU A 170 28.44 -8.86 -1.91
CA LEU A 170 28.09 -8.78 -0.48
C LEU A 170 27.51 -7.42 -0.12
N ALA A 171 28.08 -6.33 -0.64
CA ALA A 171 27.52 -4.99 -0.43
C ALA A 171 26.09 -4.86 -0.99
N VAL A 172 25.85 -5.37 -2.22
CA VAL A 172 24.50 -5.41 -2.81
C VAL A 172 23.55 -6.26 -1.98
N THR A 173 24.02 -7.41 -1.51
CA THR A 173 23.24 -8.32 -0.64
C THR A 173 22.82 -7.64 0.65
N LEU A 174 23.76 -6.98 1.33
CA LEU A 174 23.49 -6.25 2.57
C LEU A 174 22.46 -5.13 2.37
N VAL A 175 22.62 -4.34 1.31
CA VAL A 175 21.67 -3.25 0.99
C VAL A 175 20.29 -3.83 0.69
N ALA A 176 20.20 -4.86 -0.15
CA ALA A 176 18.93 -5.48 -0.52
C ALA A 176 18.21 -6.11 0.67
N VAL A 177 18.94 -6.81 1.56
CA VAL A 177 18.39 -7.36 2.81
C VAL A 177 17.92 -6.24 3.73
N SER A 178 18.65 -5.13 3.83
CA SER A 178 18.20 -3.98 4.64
C SER A 178 16.86 -3.42 4.14
N PHE A 179 16.65 -3.33 2.83
CA PHE A 179 15.37 -2.90 2.25
C PHE A 179 14.24 -3.91 2.52
N ILE A 180 14.52 -5.21 2.54
CA ILE A 180 13.52 -6.21 2.94
C ILE A 180 13.07 -5.97 4.40
N ILE A 181 14.03 -5.77 5.32
CA ILE A 181 13.72 -5.53 6.74
C ILE A 181 12.91 -4.24 6.91
N ILE A 182 13.37 -3.13 6.31
CA ILE A 182 12.66 -1.85 6.32
C ILE A 182 11.26 -2.01 5.71
N GLY A 183 11.15 -2.75 4.60
CA GLY A 183 9.89 -3.03 3.93
C GLY A 183 8.91 -3.81 4.81
N LEU A 184 9.38 -4.81 5.56
CA LEU A 184 8.53 -5.57 6.50
C LEU A 184 8.04 -4.71 7.67
N ILE A 185 8.89 -3.85 8.23
CA ILE A 185 8.49 -2.88 9.26
C ILE A 185 7.47 -1.88 8.69
N GLY A 186 7.74 -1.39 7.47
CA GLY A 186 6.83 -0.54 6.71
C GLY A 186 5.48 -1.19 6.47
N ALA A 187 5.45 -2.47 6.11
CA ALA A 187 4.22 -3.24 5.92
C ALA A 187 3.36 -3.30 7.18
N ILE A 188 3.97 -3.50 8.36
CA ILE A 188 3.24 -3.49 9.65
C ILE A 188 2.61 -2.11 9.90
N SER A 189 3.39 -1.03 9.71
CA SER A 189 2.90 0.35 9.85
C SER A 189 1.78 0.66 8.87
N PHE A 190 1.95 0.26 7.61
CA PHE A 190 0.98 0.43 6.53
C PHE A 190 -0.33 -0.31 6.84
N THR A 191 -0.25 -1.55 7.34
CA THR A 191 -1.42 -2.36 7.75
C THR A 191 -2.22 -1.72 8.88
N ARG A 192 -1.56 -0.95 9.76
CA ARG A 192 -2.22 -0.22 10.85
C ARG A 192 -2.92 1.04 10.35
N LYS A 193 -2.32 1.75 9.39
CA LYS A 193 -2.84 3.04 8.87
C LYS A 193 -3.87 2.87 7.76
N MET A 194 -3.74 1.83 6.93
CA MET A 194 -4.60 1.61 5.79
C MET A 194 -6.06 1.40 6.21
N GLY A 195 -6.94 2.24 5.67
CA GLY A 195 -8.38 2.19 5.97
C GLY A 195 -8.75 2.50 7.42
N ALA A 196 -7.78 2.94 8.24
CA ALA A 196 -8.05 3.40 9.59
C ALA A 196 -8.76 4.76 9.54
N PRO A 197 -9.76 4.99 10.39
CA PRO A 197 -10.36 6.31 10.53
C PRO A 197 -9.34 7.30 11.09
N GLN A 198 -9.21 8.45 10.44
CA GLN A 198 -8.45 9.60 10.92
C GLN A 198 -9.44 10.69 11.31
N THR A 199 -9.32 11.20 12.54
CA THR A 199 -10.24 12.21 13.08
C THR A 199 -9.51 13.54 13.21
N TYR A 200 -9.95 14.52 12.44
CA TYR A 200 -9.46 15.88 12.44
C TYR A 200 -10.35 16.76 13.30
N ARG A 201 -9.74 17.67 14.07
CA ARG A 201 -10.48 18.75 14.74
C ARG A 201 -10.61 19.90 13.76
N LEU A 202 -11.84 20.38 13.54
CA LEU A 202 -12.14 21.52 12.69
C LEU A 202 -11.86 22.79 13.50
N THR A 203 -10.68 23.38 13.30
CA THR A 203 -10.20 24.60 13.96
C THR A 203 -9.61 25.58 12.94
N SER A 204 -9.10 26.74 13.36
CA SER A 204 -8.58 27.80 12.46
C SER A 204 -7.40 27.37 11.61
N GLN A 205 -6.77 26.28 12.02
CA GLN A 205 -5.60 25.73 11.38
C GLN A 205 -5.94 24.59 10.41
N THR A 206 -7.21 24.18 10.35
CA THR A 206 -7.66 23.13 9.43
C THR A 206 -7.95 23.76 8.06
N VAL A 207 -7.25 23.29 7.04
CA VAL A 207 -7.50 23.68 5.65
C VAL A 207 -8.15 22.50 4.95
N LEU A 208 -9.40 22.68 4.52
CA LEU A 208 -10.05 21.81 3.55
C LEU A 208 -9.77 22.38 2.17
N ARG A 209 -9.56 21.56 1.12
CA ARG A 209 -9.43 22.01 -0.27
C ARG A 209 -10.11 21.02 -1.19
N ILE A 210 -10.79 21.46 -2.25
CA ILE A 210 -11.34 20.55 -3.26
C ILE A 210 -10.65 20.86 -4.59
N ASP A 211 -9.75 19.98 -5.02
CA ASP A 211 -9.06 20.11 -6.30
C ASP A 211 -9.31 18.87 -7.15
N GLY A 212 -9.82 19.06 -8.37
CA GLY A 212 -10.15 17.96 -9.29
C GLY A 212 -11.00 16.86 -8.64
N PHE A 213 -12.05 17.24 -7.90
CA PHE A 213 -12.94 16.32 -7.19
C PHE A 213 -12.32 15.53 -6.02
N VAL A 214 -11.14 15.93 -5.58
CA VAL A 214 -10.47 15.36 -4.40
C VAL A 214 -10.55 16.35 -3.24
N LEU A 215 -11.25 15.95 -2.18
CA LEU A 215 -11.26 16.66 -0.91
C LEU A 215 -9.96 16.38 -0.15
N THR A 216 -9.14 17.40 0.02
CA THR A 216 -7.90 17.38 0.80
C THR A 216 -8.17 17.99 2.17
N VAL A 217 -7.75 17.30 3.23
CA VAL A 217 -7.79 17.79 4.61
C VAL A 217 -6.36 17.96 5.11
N ILE A 218 -5.99 19.19 5.44
CA ILE A 218 -4.68 19.56 5.97
C ILE A 218 -4.88 20.10 7.39
N TYR A 219 -4.10 19.56 8.32
CA TYR A 219 -4.08 20.00 9.71
C TYR A 219 -2.63 19.97 10.21
N PRO A 220 -2.16 20.97 10.99
CA PRO A 220 -0.78 20.99 11.49
C PRO A 220 -0.49 19.74 12.33
N ASP A 221 0.70 19.18 12.15
CA ASP A 221 1.20 18.01 12.88
C ASP A 221 0.39 16.71 12.68
N GLN A 222 -0.52 16.67 11.70
CA GLN A 222 -1.26 15.47 11.31
C GLN A 222 -1.01 15.13 9.83
N PRO A 223 -1.04 13.83 9.47
CA PRO A 223 -0.91 13.44 8.07
C PRO A 223 -2.07 14.02 7.25
N GLU A 224 -1.75 14.50 6.05
CA GLU A 224 -2.73 14.96 5.08
C GLU A 224 -3.63 13.79 4.64
N SER A 225 -4.95 14.03 4.60
CA SER A 225 -5.91 13.07 4.05
C SER A 225 -6.41 13.56 2.70
N LEU A 226 -6.26 12.71 1.68
CA LEU A 226 -6.77 12.92 0.34
C LEU A 226 -7.97 12.00 0.13
N PHE A 227 -9.14 12.58 -0.16
CA PHE A 227 -10.38 11.84 -0.31
C PHE A 227 -11.01 12.11 -1.67
N ASP A 228 -11.12 11.07 -2.48
CA ASP A 228 -11.76 11.14 -3.79
C ASP A 228 -13.29 11.14 -3.63
N LEU A 229 -13.94 12.25 -4.01
CA LEU A 229 -15.38 12.43 -3.87
C LEU A 229 -16.18 11.50 -4.80
N GLU A 230 -15.57 10.97 -5.88
CA GLU A 230 -16.21 9.98 -6.76
C GLU A 230 -16.52 8.65 -6.04
N LEU A 231 -15.88 8.41 -4.88
CA LEU A 231 -16.12 7.22 -4.08
C LEU A 231 -17.46 7.29 -3.33
N LEU A 232 -18.00 8.48 -3.07
CA LEU A 232 -19.25 8.64 -2.34
C LEU A 232 -20.45 8.17 -3.17
N ASP A 233 -21.55 7.85 -2.47
CA ASP A 233 -22.84 7.73 -3.14
C ASP A 233 -23.23 9.08 -3.77
N PRO A 234 -23.78 9.14 -5.00
CA PRO A 234 -24.12 10.41 -5.67
C PRO A 234 -25.02 11.32 -4.84
N HIS A 235 -25.91 10.74 -4.02
CA HIS A 235 -26.76 11.53 -3.14
C HIS A 235 -25.99 12.11 -1.95
N ASP A 236 -25.14 11.30 -1.32
CA ASP A 236 -24.27 11.71 -0.21
C ASP A 236 -23.21 12.71 -0.66
N GLN A 237 -22.71 12.57 -1.89
CA GLN A 237 -21.80 13.50 -2.54
C GLN A 237 -22.44 14.89 -2.69
N ARG A 238 -23.64 14.97 -3.26
CA ARG A 238 -24.37 16.24 -3.39
C ARG A 238 -24.67 16.83 -2.02
N ARG A 239 -25.11 16.00 -1.07
CA ARG A 239 -25.40 16.43 0.30
C ARG A 239 -24.16 16.96 1.01
N LEU A 240 -23.00 16.31 0.84
CA LEU A 240 -21.72 16.77 1.39
C LEU A 240 -21.35 18.12 0.79
N LEU A 241 -21.42 18.27 -0.53
CA LEU A 241 -21.08 19.53 -1.20
C LEU A 241 -22.03 20.67 -0.83
N LEU A 242 -23.33 20.39 -0.68
CA LEU A 242 -24.31 21.37 -0.20
C LEU A 242 -24.06 21.76 1.26
N LEU A 243 -23.74 20.79 2.13
CA LEU A 243 -23.38 21.07 3.53
C LEU A 243 -22.08 21.85 3.64
N LEU A 244 -21.09 21.55 2.80
CA LEU A 244 -19.86 22.33 2.70
C LEU A 244 -20.17 23.76 2.23
N ARG A 245 -21.04 23.93 1.23
CA ARG A 245 -21.49 25.25 0.77
C ARG A 245 -22.19 26.05 1.89
N GLU A 246 -23.28 25.52 2.44
CA GLU A 246 -24.07 26.22 3.46
C GLU A 246 -23.26 26.55 4.72
N ARG A 247 -22.37 25.65 5.15
CA ARG A 247 -21.63 25.84 6.41
C ARG A 247 -20.29 26.53 6.26
N TRP A 248 -19.69 26.59 5.07
CA TRP A 248 -18.39 27.25 4.87
C TRP A 248 -18.46 28.50 3.99
N LEU A 249 -19.30 28.55 2.96
CA LEU A 249 -19.49 29.77 2.15
C LEU A 249 -20.43 30.77 2.83
N ASP A 250 -21.59 30.29 3.30
CA ASP A 250 -22.64 31.19 3.79
C ASP A 250 -22.45 31.59 5.28
N ALA A 251 -21.66 30.82 6.04
CA ALA A 251 -21.51 31.01 7.49
C ALA A 251 -20.46 32.07 7.92
N ALA A 252 -19.85 32.82 7.00
CA ALA A 252 -18.93 33.93 7.27
C ALA A 252 -17.84 33.62 8.34
N ARG A 253 -17.30 32.39 8.37
CA ARG A 253 -16.16 32.06 9.23
C ARG A 253 -14.84 32.27 8.47
N PRO A 254 -13.82 32.93 9.06
CA PRO A 254 -12.67 33.51 8.34
C PRO A 254 -11.62 32.49 7.87
N TRP A 255 -11.96 31.21 7.78
CA TRP A 255 -10.99 30.13 7.55
C TRP A 255 -11.25 29.52 6.18
N ASN A 256 -10.33 29.83 5.26
CA ASN A 256 -10.27 29.42 3.85
C ASN A 256 -11.22 30.14 2.85
N PRO A 257 -10.92 31.41 2.49
CA PRO A 257 -11.70 32.21 1.54
C PRO A 257 -11.65 31.71 0.08
N LEU A 258 -10.82 30.72 -0.24
CA LEU A 258 -10.61 30.21 -1.60
C LEU A 258 -11.51 29.01 -1.95
N LEU A 259 -12.21 28.41 -0.97
CA LEU A 259 -13.00 27.19 -1.19
C LEU A 259 -14.29 27.41 -2.01
N GLY A 260 -14.65 28.66 -2.31
CA GLY A 260 -15.95 28.99 -2.87
C GLY A 260 -16.17 28.50 -4.30
N GLU A 261 -15.29 28.93 -5.20
CA GLU A 261 -15.34 28.56 -6.62
C GLU A 261 -15.10 27.05 -6.81
N GLU A 262 -14.25 26.44 -5.97
CA GLU A 262 -13.95 25.00 -5.97
C GLU A 262 -15.20 24.14 -5.64
N ILE A 263 -16.00 24.54 -4.63
CA ILE A 263 -17.24 23.83 -4.27
C ILE A 263 -18.29 23.97 -5.38
N GLU A 264 -18.43 25.15 -5.99
CA GLU A 264 -19.40 25.38 -7.06
C GLU A 264 -19.06 24.57 -8.32
N ALA A 265 -17.78 24.53 -8.71
CA ALA A 265 -17.32 23.67 -9.81
C ALA A 265 -17.58 22.18 -9.53
N ALA A 266 -17.30 21.71 -8.30
CA ALA A 266 -17.58 20.33 -7.90
C ALA A 266 -19.09 20.02 -7.89
N LEU A 267 -19.94 20.98 -7.51
CA LEU A 267 -21.41 20.85 -7.58
C LEU A 267 -21.91 20.73 -9.01
N GLU A 268 -21.39 21.54 -9.94
CA GLU A 268 -21.76 21.44 -11.36
C GLU A 268 -21.38 20.09 -11.96
N GLU A 269 -20.17 19.61 -11.68
CA GLU A 269 -19.69 18.32 -12.20
C GLU A 269 -20.46 17.14 -11.59
N ALA A 270 -20.82 17.20 -10.30
CA ALA A 270 -21.73 16.24 -9.67
C ALA A 270 -23.14 16.23 -10.32
N GLN A 271 -23.68 17.41 -10.67
CA GLN A 271 -24.97 17.52 -11.34
C GLN A 271 -24.93 16.96 -12.78
N ARG A 272 -23.85 17.22 -13.52
CA ARG A 272 -23.66 16.65 -14.86
C ARG A 272 -23.57 15.12 -14.82
N ALA A 273 -22.87 14.56 -13.83
CA ALA A 273 -22.74 13.11 -13.67
C ALA A 273 -24.10 12.41 -13.44
N LEU A 274 -25.03 13.05 -12.73
CA LEU A 274 -26.40 12.55 -12.48
C LEU A 274 -27.31 12.57 -13.72
N ILE A 275 -27.06 13.47 -14.67
CA ILE A 275 -27.84 13.57 -15.91
C ILE A 275 -27.41 12.46 -16.91
N VAL A 276 -26.19 11.97 -16.79
CA VAL A 276 -25.59 10.97 -17.69
C VAL A 276 -25.68 9.54 -17.12
N SER A 277 -25.95 9.38 -15.82
CA SER A 277 -26.05 8.08 -15.12
C SER A 277 -27.42 7.45 -15.16
#